data_AF-A0A917LZG6-F1
#
_entry.id   AF-A0A917LZG6-F1
#
_cell.length_a   1.000
_cell.length_b   1.000
_cell.length_c   1.000
_cell.angle_alpha   90.00
_cell.angle_beta   90.00
_cell.angle_gamma   90.00
#
_symmetry.space_group_name_H-M   'P 1'
#
loop_
_entity.id
_entity.type
_entity.pdbx_description
1 polymer ?
#
loop_
_entity_poly.entity_id
_entity_poly.type
_entity_poly.pdbx_seq_one_letter_code
_entity_poly.pdbx_strand_id
1 'polypeptide(L)'
;MNNNINGVSHNILSSAINNNQLTSPGKAHADFANMLKTAIGKVNEAQTASDKKTEQLATGQIDDLHDVMITAQKASITLETSVQIQRKVIDAYNEIMRMQV
;
A
#
# COMPACT_ATOMS: atom_id res chain seq x y z
N MET A 1 8.63 -36.63 0.44
CA MET A 1 8.50 -35.33 -0.25
C MET A 1 7.04 -34.95 -0.31
N ASN A 2 6.57 -34.01 0.53
CA ASN A 2 5.17 -33.56 0.51
C ASN A 2 5.16 -32.03 0.38
N ASN A 3 5.10 -31.54 -0.86
CA ASN A 3 5.13 -30.11 -1.16
C ASN A 3 3.69 -29.63 -1.37
N ASN A 4 3.09 -29.12 -0.30
CA ASN A 4 1.77 -28.49 -0.29
C ASN A 4 1.90 -27.06 -0.80
N ILE A 5 1.92 -26.89 -2.13
CA ILE A 5 1.83 -25.57 -2.76
C ILE A 5 0.37 -25.32 -3.12
N ASN A 6 -0.41 -24.82 -2.16
CA ASN A 6 -1.71 -24.21 -2.40
C ASN A 6 -1.94 -23.14 -1.33
N GLY A 7 -1.97 -21.87 -1.72
CA GLY A 7 -2.30 -20.83 -0.75
C GLY A 7 -2.03 -19.37 -1.09
N VAL A 8 -1.57 -19.00 -2.30
CA VAL A 8 -1.49 -17.57 -2.66
C VAL A 8 -2.88 -17.05 -3.01
N SER A 9 -3.70 -16.81 -1.98
CA SER A 9 -4.99 -16.12 -2.07
C SER A 9 -4.78 -14.68 -2.57
N HIS A 10 -5.05 -14.46 -3.85
CA HIS A 10 -5.24 -13.16 -4.48
C HIS A 10 -6.57 -12.53 -4.00
N ASN A 11 -6.64 -12.04 -2.76
CA ASN A 11 -7.87 -11.42 -2.22
C ASN A 11 -7.65 -10.08 -1.51
N ILE A 12 -6.61 -9.33 -1.88
CA ILE A 12 -6.33 -8.01 -1.30
C ILE A 12 -6.80 -6.84 -2.18
N LEU A 13 -7.14 -7.10 -3.45
CA LEU A 13 -7.65 -6.07 -4.37
C LEU A 13 -9.20 -6.03 -4.41
N SER A 14 -9.86 -7.17 -4.19
CA SER A 14 -11.32 -7.32 -4.31
C SER A 14 -12.12 -6.73 -3.13
N SER A 15 -11.49 -6.59 -1.96
CA SER A 15 -12.15 -6.13 -0.73
C SER A 15 -12.25 -4.60 -0.63
N ALA A 16 -11.47 -3.84 -1.39
CA ALA A 16 -11.49 -2.38 -1.35
C ALA A 16 -12.62 -1.74 -2.19
N ILE A 17 -13.19 -2.49 -3.16
CA ILE A 17 -14.15 -1.95 -4.13
C ILE A 17 -15.63 -2.13 -3.68
N ASN A 18 -15.91 -2.92 -2.64
CA ASN A 18 -17.28 -3.42 -2.36
C ASN A 18 -17.94 -2.93 -1.06
N ASN A 19 -17.52 -1.80 -0.47
CA ASN A 19 -18.17 -1.29 0.74
C ASN A 19 -18.68 0.15 0.58
N ASN A 20 -19.74 0.30 -0.22
CA ASN A 20 -20.64 1.46 -0.16
C ASN A 20 -21.60 1.30 1.04
N GLN A 21 -21.09 1.42 2.26
CA GLN A 21 -21.92 1.62 3.43
C GLN A 21 -21.60 2.98 4.04
N LEU A 22 -22.59 3.88 3.98
CA LEU A 22 -22.62 5.16 4.68
C LEU A 22 -22.30 4.91 6.17
N THR A 23 -21.04 5.10 6.55
CA THR A 23 -20.56 4.91 7.91
C THR A 23 -20.78 6.20 8.68
N SER A 24 -21.50 6.12 9.81
CA SER A 24 -21.61 7.23 10.75
C SER A 24 -20.19 7.67 11.18
N PRO A 25 -19.92 8.98 11.32
CA PRO A 25 -18.58 9.52 11.59
C PRO A 25 -17.85 8.83 12.76
N GLY A 26 -18.58 8.41 13.80
CA GLY A 26 -18.01 7.69 14.94
C GLY A 26 -17.52 6.28 14.62
N LYS A 27 -18.19 5.56 13.70
CA LYS A 27 -17.78 4.22 13.26
C LYS A 27 -16.57 4.30 12.32
N ALA A 28 -16.56 5.28 11.42
CA ALA A 28 -15.41 5.56 10.55
C ALA A 28 -14.15 5.91 11.37
N HIS A 29 -14.29 6.65 12.48
CA HIS A 29 -13.18 6.97 13.37
C HIS A 29 -12.61 5.74 14.09
N ALA A 30 -13.48 4.85 14.59
CA ALA A 30 -13.06 3.60 15.23
C ALA A 30 -12.38 2.64 14.24
N ASP A 31 -12.92 2.52 13.03
CA ASP A 31 -12.35 1.69 11.96
C ASP A 31 -10.98 2.25 11.51
N PHE A 32 -10.84 3.57 11.41
CA PHE A 32 -9.57 4.23 11.11
C PHE A 32 -8.53 4.03 12.23
N ALA A 33 -8.91 4.20 13.50
CA ALA A 33 -8.01 3.99 14.63
C ALA A 33 -7.50 2.54 14.70
N ASN A 34 -8.37 1.58 14.43
CA ASN A 34 -7.99 0.17 14.33
C ASN A 34 -7.04 -0.09 13.16
N MET A 35 -7.33 0.48 11.99
CA MET A 35 -6.47 0.36 10.82
C MET A 35 -5.08 0.97 11.08
N LEU A 36 -5.02 2.13 11.75
CA LEU A 36 -3.78 2.80 12.12
C LEU A 36 -2.96 1.94 13.09
N LYS A 37 -3.59 1.35 14.11
CA LYS A 37 -2.93 0.45 15.06
C LYS A 37 -2.36 -0.78 14.36
N THR A 38 -3.12 -1.37 13.43
CA THR A 38 -2.64 -2.49 12.61
C THR A 38 -1.49 -2.08 11.69
N ALA A 39 -1.54 -0.89 11.09
CA ALA A 39 -0.48 -0.37 10.24
C ALA A 39 0.81 -0.16 11.03
N ILE A 40 0.75 0.42 12.23
CA ILE A 40 1.91 0.59 13.12
C ILE A 40 2.51 -0.77 13.50
N GLY A 41 1.67 -1.77 13.81
CA GLY A 41 2.13 -3.14 14.07
C GLY A 41 2.85 -3.76 12.86
N LYS A 42 2.30 -3.57 11.66
CA LYS A 42 2.92 -4.05 10.40
C LYS A 42 4.25 -3.35 10.09
N VAL A 43 4.39 -2.06 10.41
CA VAL A 43 5.67 -1.34 10.25
C VAL A 43 6.73 -1.91 11.17
N ASN A 44 6.38 -2.27 12.42
CA ASN A 44 7.30 -2.89 13.35
C ASN A 44 7.76 -4.29 12.87
N GLU A 45 6.83 -5.11 12.37
CA GLU A 45 7.17 -6.39 11.73
C GLU A 45 8.05 -6.20 10.49
N ALA A 46 7.73 -5.21 9.64
CA ALA A 46 8.50 -4.91 8.45
C ALA A 46 9.92 -4.44 8.79
N GLN A 47 10.10 -3.64 9.85
CA GLN A 47 11.42 -3.22 10.33
C GLN A 47 12.25 -4.43 10.80
N THR A 48 11.66 -5.30 11.62
CA THR A 48 12.33 -6.53 12.10
C THR A 48 12.72 -7.45 10.94
N ALA A 49 11.83 -7.59 9.95
CA ALA A 49 12.11 -8.35 8.74
C ALA A 49 13.20 -7.69 7.87
N SER A 50 13.23 -6.35 7.81
CA SER A 50 14.25 -5.57 7.12
C SER A 50 15.61 -5.74 7.78
N ASP A 51 15.70 -5.71 9.10
CA ASP A 51 16.96 -5.88 9.83
C ASP A 51 17.57 -7.27 9.55
N LYS A 52 16.72 -8.31 9.57
CA LYS A 52 17.11 -9.68 9.20
C LYS A 52 17.54 -9.79 7.73
N LYS A 53 16.85 -9.10 6.82
CA LYS A 53 17.22 -9.06 5.40
C LYS A 53 18.50 -8.27 5.16
N THR A 54 18.78 -7.21 5.94
CA THR A 54 20.02 -6.44 5.87
C THR A 54 21.21 -7.28 6.34
N GLU A 55 21.03 -8.07 7.40
CA GLU A 55 22.01 -9.07 7.83
C GLU A 55 22.28 -10.10 6.71
N GLN A 56 21.24 -10.54 6.02
CA GLN A 56 21.37 -11.43 4.86
C GLN A 56 21.96 -10.71 3.62
N LEU A 57 21.69 -9.43 3.39
CA LEU A 57 22.23 -8.66 2.26
C LEU A 57 23.71 -8.34 2.42
N ALA A 58 24.21 -8.19 3.65
CA ALA A 58 25.64 -8.08 3.92
C ALA A 58 26.43 -9.32 3.43
N THR A 59 25.74 -10.42 3.06
CA THR A 59 26.34 -11.60 2.43
C THR A 59 26.50 -11.50 0.90
N GLY A 60 26.11 -10.39 0.27
CA GLY A 60 26.69 -9.93 -1.01
C GLY A 60 26.07 -10.45 -2.31
N GLN A 61 24.74 -10.49 -2.43
CA GLN A 61 24.06 -10.86 -3.67
C GLN A 61 23.24 -9.68 -4.20
N ILE A 62 23.65 -9.10 -5.33
CA ILE A 62 22.88 -9.09 -6.60
C ILE A 62 23.57 -8.15 -7.61
N ASP A 63 23.62 -8.64 -8.83
CA ASP A 63 24.30 -8.15 -10.03
C ASP A 63 23.23 -8.06 -11.14
N ASP A 64 22.67 -6.88 -11.43
CA ASP A 64 21.84 -6.69 -12.64
C ASP A 64 21.51 -5.21 -12.93
N LEU A 65 22.38 -4.55 -13.72
CA LEU A 65 22.20 -3.15 -14.16
C LEU A 65 20.93 -2.93 -15.00
N HIS A 66 20.43 -3.96 -15.68
CA HIS A 66 19.21 -3.88 -16.49
C HIS A 66 17.96 -3.64 -15.64
N ASP A 67 17.90 -4.25 -14.46
CA ASP A 67 16.74 -4.14 -13.56
C ASP A 67 16.64 -2.74 -12.93
N VAL A 68 17.78 -2.07 -12.73
CA VAL A 68 17.84 -0.68 -12.26
C VAL A 68 17.19 0.28 -13.26
N MET A 69 17.47 0.11 -14.56
CA MET A 69 16.90 0.97 -15.60
C MET A 69 15.38 0.76 -15.72
N ILE A 70 14.91 -0.50 -15.70
CA ILE A 70 13.49 -0.82 -15.74
C ILE A 70 12.78 -0.27 -14.50
N THR A 71 13.39 -0.42 -13.33
CA THR A 71 12.85 0.09 -12.06
C THR A 71 12.77 1.61 -12.07
N ALA A 72 13.80 2.30 -12.59
CA ALA A 72 13.78 3.76 -12.73
C ALA A 72 12.66 4.23 -13.67
N GLN A 73 12.50 3.58 -14.82
CA GLN A 73 11.42 3.89 -15.77
C GLN A 73 10.04 3.72 -15.13
N LYS A 74 9.84 2.61 -14.40
CA LYS A 74 8.59 2.29 -13.70
C LYS A 74 8.30 3.28 -12.57
N ALA A 75 9.33 3.68 -11.83
CA ALA A 75 9.21 4.68 -10.76
C ALA A 75 8.76 6.04 -11.32
N SER A 76 9.34 6.48 -12.45
CA SER A 76 8.96 7.73 -13.12
C SER A 76 7.48 7.75 -13.51
N ILE A 77 6.99 6.70 -14.17
CA ILE A 77 5.58 6.59 -14.60
C ILE A 77 4.65 6.54 -13.38
N THR A 78 5.05 5.82 -12.33
CA THR A 78 4.27 5.70 -11.08
C THR A 78 4.17 7.05 -10.37
N LEU A 79 5.25 7.83 -10.34
CA LEU A 79 5.26 9.16 -9.75
C LEU A 79 4.33 10.12 -10.50
N GLU A 80 4.41 10.16 -11.83
CA GLU A 80 3.50 10.97 -12.65
C GLU A 80 2.03 10.61 -12.43
N THR A 81 1.74 9.31 -12.38
CA THR A 81 0.39 8.81 -12.10
C THR A 81 -0.08 9.22 -10.70
N SER A 82 0.80 9.16 -9.70
CA SER A 82 0.48 9.55 -8.32
C SER A 82 0.12 11.03 -8.21
N VAL A 83 0.81 11.90 -8.94
CA VAL A 83 0.48 13.33 -9.00
C VAL A 83 -0.91 13.55 -9.61
N GLN A 84 -1.28 12.80 -10.66
CA GLN A 84 -2.61 12.91 -11.25
C GLN A 84 -3.71 12.45 -10.28
N ILE A 85 -3.48 11.35 -9.55
CA ILE A 85 -4.41 10.86 -8.52
C ILE A 85 -4.56 11.90 -7.41
N GLN A 86 -3.45 12.46 -6.91
CA GLN A 86 -3.48 13.48 -5.86
C GLN A 86 -4.32 14.69 -6.27
N ARG A 87 -4.14 15.18 -7.49
CA ARG A 87 -4.95 16.28 -8.04
C ARG A 87 -6.44 15.92 -8.06
N LYS A 88 -6.79 14.73 -8.53
CA LYS A 88 -8.19 14.27 -8.60
C LYS A 88 -8.85 14.13 -7.22
N VAL A 89 -8.08 13.72 -6.20
CA VAL A 89 -8.56 13.64 -4.81
C VAL A 89 -8.81 15.02 -4.22
N ILE A 90 -7.92 16.00 -4.49
CA ILE A 90 -8.12 17.39 -4.07
C ILE A 90 -9.36 17.98 -4.74
N ASP A 91 -9.55 17.73 -6.03
CA ASP A 91 -10.73 18.17 -6.77
C ASP A 91 -12.02 17.58 -6.19
N ALA A 92 -12.03 16.28 -5.88
CA ALA A 92 -13.17 15.60 -5.27
C ALA A 92 -13.49 16.15 -3.87
N TYR A 93 -12.47 16.48 -3.08
CA TYR A 93 -12.65 17.12 -1.77
C TYR A 93 -13.28 18.52 -1.91
N ASN A 94 -12.76 19.34 -2.83
CA ASN A 94 -13.30 20.67 -3.10
C ASN A 94 -14.75 20.62 -3.60
N GLU A 95 -15.11 19.60 -4.38
CA GLU A 95 -16.48 19.42 -4.88
C GLU A 95 -17.46 19.09 -3.74
N ILE A 96 -17.08 18.19 -2.82
CA ILE A 96 -17.90 17.87 -1.65
C ILE A 96 -18.13 19.11 -0.77
N MET A 97 -17.09 19.94 -0.60
CA MET A 97 -17.21 21.19 0.16
C MET A 97 -18.16 22.20 -0.50
N ARG A 98 -18.18 22.27 -1.84
CA ARG A 98 -19.13 23.12 -2.58
C ARG A 98 -20.57 22.63 -2.52
N MET A 99 -20.81 21.34 -2.27
CA MET A 99 -22.16 20.80 -2.11
C MET A 99 -22.76 21.05 -0.72
N GLN A 100 -21.95 21.39 0.29
CA GLN A 100 -22.39 21.54 1.68
C GLN A 100 -22.63 22.99 2.12
N VAL A 101 -22.48 23.98 1.24
CA VAL A 101 -22.84 25.39 1.50
C VAL A 101 -24.20 25.76 0.92
#